data_AF-A0A6C0AP23-F1
#
_entry.id   AF-A0A6C0AP23-F1
#
_cell.length_a   1.000
_cell.length_b   1.000
_cell.length_c   1.000
_cell.angle_alpha   90.00
_cell.angle_beta   90.00
_cell.angle_gamma   90.00
#
_symmetry.space_group_name_H-M   'P 1'
#
loop_
_entity.id
_entity.type
_entity.pdbx_description
1 polymer ?
#
loop_
_entity_poly.entity_id
_entity_poly.type
_entity_poly.pdbx_seq_one_letter_code
_entity_poly.pdbx_strand_id
1 'polypeptide(L)'
;MPQGQQDCPPGTIFREGHVRKFSKNSGHTVQRGQKVYTVKHKKNSAYIPATCVKPKYTRKNNGGLMRGRLVKYGYSFPLPDSKRKAALKRAMKEIEGGPRTVYGILRSAAALAKNSHPDAYLKFSKDMVYVQAYVPK
;
A
#
# COMPACT_ATOMS: atom_id res chain seq x y z
N MET A 1 28.61 4.50 -4.24
CA MET A 1 27.30 4.69 -3.57
C MET A 1 26.39 5.38 -4.56
N PRO A 2 25.10 5.06 -4.62
CA PRO A 2 24.17 5.77 -5.50
C PRO A 2 24.23 7.26 -5.16
N GLN A 3 24.25 8.11 -6.19
CA GLN A 3 24.24 9.57 -6.05
C GLN A 3 22.84 10.13 -6.31
N GLY A 4 22.01 9.39 -7.04
CA GLY A 4 20.61 9.74 -7.25
C GLY A 4 19.74 8.54 -7.58
N GLN A 5 18.47 8.84 -7.92
CA GLN A 5 17.48 7.82 -8.28
C GLN A 5 17.84 7.03 -9.55
N GLN A 6 18.62 7.63 -10.45
CA GLN A 6 19.05 7.01 -11.71
C GLN A 6 19.97 5.80 -11.48
N ASP A 7 20.69 5.79 -10.36
CA ASP A 7 21.61 4.70 -9.99
C ASP A 7 20.89 3.54 -9.28
N CYS A 8 19.59 3.70 -8.99
CA CYS A 8 18.83 2.72 -8.25
C CYS A 8 18.13 1.72 -9.19
N PRO A 9 18.24 0.41 -8.90
CA PRO A 9 17.57 -0.60 -9.71
C PRO A 9 16.04 -0.43 -9.69
N PRO A 10 15.34 -0.90 -10.74
CA PRO A 10 13.88 -0.81 -10.82
C PRO A 10 13.19 -1.36 -9.56
N GLY A 11 12.19 -0.63 -9.06
CA GLY A 11 11.45 -1.01 -7.85
C GLY A 11 12.11 -0.60 -6.53
N THR A 12 13.20 0.17 -6.56
CA THR A 12 13.82 0.77 -5.37
C THR A 12 13.82 2.30 -5.44
N ILE A 13 13.90 2.95 -4.28
CA ILE A 13 13.98 4.41 -4.16
C ILE A 13 15.33 4.81 -3.58
N PHE A 14 15.88 5.91 -4.10
CA PHE A 14 17.08 6.51 -3.55
C PHE A 14 16.79 7.14 -2.19
N ARG A 15 17.62 6.80 -1.20
CA ARG A 15 17.59 7.43 0.12
C ARG A 15 18.92 8.13 0.36
N GLU A 16 18.86 9.43 0.51
CA GLU A 16 20.00 10.28 0.83
C GLU A 16 20.68 9.87 2.15
N GLY A 17 22.00 10.04 2.14
CA GLY A 17 22.81 9.84 3.34
C GLY A 17 22.44 10.88 4.39
N HIS A 18 22.23 10.44 5.63
CA HIS A 18 21.84 11.33 6.72
C HIS A 18 22.44 10.89 8.05
N VAL A 19 22.54 11.83 8.97
CA VAL A 19 22.98 11.55 10.34
C VAL A 19 21.78 11.12 11.16
N ARG A 20 21.80 9.88 11.66
CA ARG A 20 20.80 9.40 12.61
C ARG A 20 21.28 9.68 14.02
N LYS A 21 20.48 10.41 14.80
CA LYS A 21 20.71 10.62 16.23
C LYS A 21 20.12 9.45 17.03
N PHE A 22 20.87 8.95 17.99
CA PHE A 22 20.46 7.90 18.92
C PHE A 22 19.96 8.54 20.23
N SER A 23 18.88 8.00 20.79
CA SER A 23 18.42 8.44 22.11
C SER A 23 19.39 7.95 23.20
N LYS A 24 19.56 8.70 24.28
CA LYS A 24 20.42 8.33 25.43
C LYS A 24 20.08 6.96 26.02
N ASN A 25 18.82 6.51 25.87
CA ASN A 25 18.33 5.22 26.35
C ASN A 25 18.12 4.18 25.23
N SER A 26 18.59 4.46 24.02
CA SER A 26 18.52 3.50 22.91
C SER A 26 19.63 2.45 23.01
N GLY A 27 19.27 1.21 22.78
CA GLY A 27 20.16 0.06 22.80
C GLY A 27 19.43 -1.17 22.27
N HIS A 28 20.17 -2.27 22.12
CA HIS A 28 19.59 -3.56 21.73
C HIS A 28 19.95 -4.59 22.79
N THR A 29 18.99 -5.47 23.10
CA THR A 29 19.21 -6.59 24.00
C THR A 29 19.86 -7.74 23.24
N VAL A 30 20.89 -8.33 23.83
CA VAL A 30 21.55 -9.53 23.32
C VAL A 30 21.61 -10.56 24.44
N GLN A 31 21.24 -11.79 24.13
CA GLN A 31 21.33 -12.91 25.05
C GLN A 31 22.69 -13.59 24.85
N ARG A 32 23.44 -13.79 25.93
CA ARG A 32 24.67 -14.60 25.94
C ARG A 32 24.53 -15.66 27.03
N GLY A 33 24.28 -16.90 26.63
CA GLY A 33 23.91 -17.98 27.54
C GLY A 33 22.56 -17.72 28.22
N GLN A 34 22.51 -17.82 29.55
CA GLN A 34 21.31 -17.57 30.35
C GLN A 34 21.09 -16.09 30.72
N LYS A 35 22.02 -15.19 30.38
CA LYS A 35 21.93 -13.76 30.75
C LYS A 35 21.57 -12.89 29.56
N VAL A 36 20.66 -11.94 29.77
CA VAL A 36 20.26 -10.91 28.80
C VAL A 36 21.02 -9.62 29.12
N TYR A 37 21.74 -9.09 28.13
CA TYR A 37 22.52 -7.87 28.24
C TYR A 37 21.90 -6.78 27.38
N THR A 38 21.79 -5.56 27.90
CA THR A 38 21.39 -4.39 27.10
C THR A 38 22.63 -3.64 26.63
N VAL A 39 22.96 -3.73 25.34
CA VAL A 39 24.09 -3.02 24.74
C VAL A 39 23.61 -1.63 24.33
N LYS A 40 24.11 -0.62 25.05
CA LYS A 40 23.87 0.80 24.74
C LYS A 40 24.87 1.30 23.69
N HIS A 41 24.43 2.23 22.85
CA HIS A 41 25.30 2.87 21.87
C HIS A 41 26.32 3.78 22.58
N LYS A 42 27.61 3.67 22.22
CA LYS A 42 28.67 4.52 22.77
C LYS A 42 28.62 5.97 22.23
N LYS A 43 28.16 6.13 21.00
CA LYS A 43 28.03 7.43 20.31
C LYS A 43 26.57 7.79 20.19
N ASN A 44 26.26 9.09 20.24
CA ASN A 44 24.89 9.62 20.16
C ASN A 44 24.40 9.81 18.73
N SER A 45 25.23 9.50 17.73
CA SER A 45 24.85 9.55 16.32
C SER A 45 25.68 8.59 15.47
N ALA A 46 25.13 8.23 14.31
CA ALA A 46 25.86 7.56 13.25
C ALA A 46 25.48 8.18 11.90
N TYR A 47 26.47 8.32 11.02
CA TYR A 47 26.23 8.65 9.63
C TYR A 47 25.74 7.40 8.90
N ILE A 48 24.58 7.51 8.24
CA ILE A 48 24.00 6.46 7.41
C ILE A 48 24.27 6.85 5.95
N PRO A 49 24.97 6.02 5.17
CA PRO A 49 25.28 6.35 3.78
C PRO A 49 24.06 6.34 2.86
N ALA A 50 24.19 7.06 1.75
CA ALA A 50 23.21 7.06 0.68
C ALA A 50 23.07 5.64 0.09
N THR A 51 21.83 5.15 0.02
CA THR A 51 21.52 3.76 -0.32
C THR A 51 20.19 3.66 -1.06
N CYS A 52 20.09 2.72 -2.00
CA CYS A 52 18.79 2.37 -2.60
C CYS A 52 18.03 1.47 -1.64
N VAL A 53 16.80 1.84 -1.31
CA VAL A 53 15.95 1.10 -0.37
C VAL A 53 14.68 0.65 -1.06
N LYS A 54 14.14 -0.50 -0.64
CA LYS A 54 12.81 -0.90 -1.06
C LYS A 54 11.81 0.15 -0.54
N PRO A 55 10.88 0.64 -1.37
CA PRO A 55 9.87 1.57 -0.92
C PRO A 55 9.09 0.91 0.22
N LYS A 56 9.11 1.52 1.40
CA LYS A 56 8.16 1.15 2.44
C LYS A 56 6.79 1.53 1.89
N TYR A 57 5.88 0.56 1.82
CA TYR A 57 4.46 0.85 1.70
C TYR A 57 4.06 1.58 2.98
N THR A 58 4.29 2.88 3.04
CA THR A 58 3.58 3.70 3.99
C THR A 58 2.13 3.52 3.60
N ARG A 59 1.35 2.89 4.48
CA ARG A 59 -0.10 3.04 4.46
C ARG A 59 -0.33 4.53 4.70
N LYS A 60 -0.11 5.38 3.69
CA LYS A 60 -0.89 6.61 3.59
C LYS A 60 -2.30 6.09 3.74
N ASN A 61 -2.99 6.55 4.78
CA ASN A 61 -4.40 6.31 4.98
C ASN A 61 -5.10 6.92 3.76
N ASN A 62 -5.06 6.23 2.62
CA ASN A 62 -5.85 6.48 1.44
C ASN A 62 -7.26 6.20 1.94
N GLY A 63 -7.94 7.26 2.39
CA GLY A 63 -9.19 7.29 3.14
C GLY A 63 -9.87 5.94 3.24
N GLY A 64 -9.68 5.27 4.38
CA GLY A 64 -10.32 4.03 4.80
C GLY A 64 -11.00 3.23 3.69
N LEU A 65 -10.22 2.61 2.81
CA LEU A 65 -10.79 1.55 1.98
C LEU A 65 -11.20 0.43 2.93
N MET A 66 -12.46 0.45 3.37
CA MET A 66 -12.98 -0.56 4.28
C MET A 66 -12.88 -1.90 3.57
N ARG A 67 -11.94 -2.71 4.06
CA ARG A 67 -11.67 -4.04 3.53
C ARG A 67 -13.00 -4.81 3.54
N GLY A 68 -13.41 -5.32 2.39
CA GLY A 68 -14.63 -6.12 2.27
C GLY A 68 -15.92 -5.35 1.98
N ARG A 69 -15.91 -4.02 1.78
CA ARG A 69 -17.15 -3.27 1.50
C ARG A 69 -17.90 -3.77 0.26
N LEU A 70 -17.18 -4.07 -0.83
CA LEU A 70 -17.77 -4.66 -2.03
C LEU A 70 -18.00 -6.19 -1.88
N VAL A 71 -17.24 -6.85 -0.99
CA VAL A 71 -17.39 -8.29 -0.72
C VAL A 71 -18.75 -8.60 -0.11
N LYS A 72 -19.32 -7.69 0.71
CA LYS A 72 -20.69 -7.78 1.23
C LYS A 72 -21.74 -8.00 0.12
N TYR A 73 -21.49 -7.48 -1.08
CA TYR A 73 -22.38 -7.59 -2.24
C TYR A 73 -21.99 -8.72 -3.20
N GLY A 74 -21.04 -9.58 -2.79
CA GLY A 74 -20.54 -10.71 -3.58
C GLY A 74 -19.46 -10.35 -4.60
N TYR A 75 -18.88 -9.16 -4.52
CA TYR A 75 -17.83 -8.75 -5.46
C TYR A 75 -16.47 -9.33 -5.05
N SER A 76 -15.78 -9.94 -6.01
CA SER A 76 -14.42 -10.41 -5.85
C SER A 76 -13.72 -10.44 -7.21
N PHE A 77 -12.49 -9.93 -7.29
CA PHE A 77 -11.74 -9.82 -8.55
C PHE A 77 -11.40 -11.18 -9.22
N PRO A 78 -11.23 -12.31 -8.51
CA PRO A 78 -11.02 -13.60 -9.16
C PRO A 78 -12.25 -14.12 -9.89
N LEU A 79 -13.46 -13.63 -9.56
CA LEU A 79 -14.70 -14.09 -10.18
C LEU A 79 -14.80 -13.68 -11.67
N PRO A 80 -15.55 -14.44 -12.49
CA PRO A 80 -15.81 -14.08 -13.88
C PRO A 80 -16.58 -12.76 -14.02
N ASP A 81 -16.40 -12.10 -15.16
CA ASP A 81 -16.93 -10.75 -15.44
C ASP A 81 -18.44 -10.62 -15.19
N SER A 82 -19.23 -11.64 -15.55
CA SER A 82 -20.68 -11.65 -15.33
C SER A 82 -21.05 -11.54 -13.85
N LYS A 83 -20.40 -12.34 -12.99
CA LYS A 83 -20.61 -12.33 -11.54
C LYS A 83 -20.13 -11.01 -10.93
N ARG A 84 -19.00 -10.48 -11.38
CA ARG A 84 -18.51 -9.17 -10.92
C ARG A 84 -19.48 -8.04 -11.25
N LYS A 85 -19.96 -7.96 -12.49
CA LYS A 85 -20.95 -6.96 -12.91
C LYS A 85 -22.27 -7.09 -12.14
N ALA A 86 -22.75 -8.31 -11.89
CA ALA A 86 -23.95 -8.54 -11.09
C ALA A 86 -23.77 -8.05 -9.64
N ALA A 87 -22.63 -8.35 -9.02
CA ALA A 87 -22.28 -7.85 -7.68
C ALA A 87 -22.17 -6.32 -7.64
N LEU A 88 -21.57 -5.70 -8.67
CA LEU A 88 -21.48 -4.24 -8.78
C LEU A 88 -22.86 -3.60 -8.94
N LYS A 89 -23.77 -4.18 -9.72
CA LYS A 89 -25.17 -3.70 -9.81
C LYS A 89 -25.86 -3.69 -8.45
N ARG A 90 -25.69 -4.76 -7.65
CA ARG A 90 -26.21 -4.83 -6.27
C ARG A 90 -25.59 -3.76 -5.39
N ALA A 91 -24.26 -3.63 -5.43
CA ALA A 91 -23.53 -2.63 -4.68
C ALA A 91 -23.97 -1.20 -5.03
N MET A 92 -24.18 -0.89 -6.31
CA MET A 92 -24.63 0.44 -6.75
C MET A 92 -26.04 0.79 -6.25
N LYS A 93 -26.89 -0.21 -6.02
CA LYS A 93 -28.27 -0.02 -5.51
C LYS A 93 -28.29 0.17 -3.99
N GLU A 94 -27.45 -0.57 -3.28
CA GLU A 94 -27.51 -0.67 -1.80
C GLU A 94 -26.49 0.21 -1.07
N ILE A 95 -25.39 0.63 -1.71
CA ILE A 95 -24.39 1.51 -1.10
C ILE A 95 -24.87 2.96 -1.12
N GLU A 96 -24.73 3.65 0.01
CA GLU A 96 -24.90 5.10 0.11
C GLU A 96 -23.94 5.86 -0.82
N GLY A 97 -24.49 6.74 -1.66
CA GLY A 97 -23.76 7.41 -2.74
C GLY A 97 -23.59 6.58 -4.02
N GLY A 98 -24.17 5.38 -4.05
CA GLY A 98 -24.44 4.60 -5.25
C GLY A 98 -23.23 4.40 -6.18
N PRO A 99 -23.39 4.62 -7.50
CA PRO A 99 -22.32 4.43 -8.49
C PRO A 99 -21.04 5.22 -8.21
N ARG A 100 -21.15 6.44 -7.69
CA ARG A 100 -19.99 7.30 -7.40
C ARG A 100 -19.12 6.71 -6.29
N THR A 101 -19.75 6.21 -5.22
CA THR A 101 -19.04 5.55 -4.12
C THR A 101 -18.37 4.26 -4.59
N VAL A 102 -19.07 3.43 -5.37
CA VAL A 102 -18.51 2.19 -5.94
C VAL A 102 -17.30 2.49 -6.82
N TYR A 103 -17.39 3.52 -7.68
CA TYR A 103 -16.28 3.96 -8.51
C TYR A 103 -15.06 4.40 -7.68
N GLY A 104 -15.28 5.18 -6.62
CA GLY A 104 -14.21 5.62 -5.71
C GLY A 104 -13.49 4.45 -5.01
N ILE A 105 -14.24 3.42 -4.62
CA ILE A 105 -13.69 2.19 -4.02
C ILE A 105 -12.82 1.45 -5.05
N LEU A 106 -13.35 1.22 -6.26
CA LEU A 106 -12.60 0.51 -7.31
C LEU A 106 -11.35 1.28 -7.74
N ARG A 107 -11.43 2.61 -7.88
CA ARG A 107 -10.28 3.47 -8.17
C ARG A 107 -9.17 3.34 -7.14
N SER A 108 -9.55 3.34 -5.87
CA SER A 108 -8.61 3.22 -4.76
C SER A 108 -8.00 1.81 -4.69
N ALA A 109 -8.81 0.76 -4.94
CA ALA A 109 -8.33 -0.61 -5.04
C ALA A 109 -7.34 -0.81 -6.22
N ALA A 110 -7.64 -0.23 -7.38
CA ALA A 110 -6.75 -0.24 -8.54
C ALA A 110 -5.42 0.48 -8.23
N ALA A 111 -5.47 1.66 -7.60
CA ALA A 111 -4.25 2.38 -7.22
C ALA A 111 -3.33 1.56 -6.29
N LEU A 112 -3.91 0.79 -5.37
CA LEU A 112 -3.15 -0.11 -4.48
C LEU A 112 -2.60 -1.34 -5.22
N ALA A 113 -3.37 -1.89 -6.16
CA ALA A 113 -2.99 -3.06 -6.94
C ALA A 113 -1.92 -2.77 -7.99
N LYS A 114 -1.80 -1.52 -8.48
CA LYS A 114 -0.96 -1.12 -9.62
C LYS A 114 0.45 -1.71 -9.61
N ASN A 115 1.12 -1.73 -8.46
CA ASN A 115 2.51 -2.19 -8.35
C ASN A 115 2.66 -3.58 -7.71
N SER A 116 1.58 -4.16 -7.16
CA SER A 116 1.65 -5.41 -6.39
C SER A 116 0.94 -6.58 -7.08
N HIS A 117 -0.20 -6.33 -7.72
CA HIS A 117 -1.06 -7.32 -8.35
C HIS A 117 -1.60 -6.75 -9.68
N PRO A 118 -0.82 -6.84 -10.77
CA PRO A 118 -1.15 -6.21 -12.05
C PRO A 118 -2.41 -6.81 -12.70
N ASP A 119 -2.70 -8.08 -12.45
CA ASP A 119 -3.92 -8.77 -12.86
C ASP A 119 -5.18 -8.18 -12.19
N ALA A 120 -5.10 -7.92 -10.88
CA ALA A 120 -6.17 -7.29 -10.12
C ALA A 120 -6.37 -5.85 -10.57
N TYR A 121 -5.28 -5.10 -10.82
CA TYR A 121 -5.34 -3.75 -11.38
C TYR A 121 -6.15 -3.70 -12.68
N LEU A 122 -5.85 -4.57 -13.65
CA LEU A 122 -6.56 -4.62 -14.93
C LEU A 122 -8.07 -4.89 -14.75
N LYS A 123 -8.44 -5.81 -13.85
CA LYS A 123 -9.85 -6.12 -13.58
C LYS A 123 -10.56 -4.97 -12.89
N PHE A 124 -9.95 -4.34 -11.88
CA PHE A 124 -10.52 -3.15 -11.24
C PHE A 124 -10.70 -2.00 -12.24
N SER A 125 -9.74 -1.76 -13.12
CA SER A 125 -9.84 -0.75 -14.17
C SER A 125 -10.98 -1.03 -15.15
N LYS A 126 -11.16 -2.28 -15.59
CA LYS A 126 -12.30 -2.67 -16.45
C LYS A 126 -13.64 -2.46 -15.74
N ASP A 127 -13.73 -2.87 -14.49
CA ASP A 127 -14.94 -2.74 -13.69
C ASP A 127 -15.27 -1.26 -13.37
N MET A 128 -14.26 -0.39 -13.24
CA MET A 128 -14.46 1.06 -13.12
C MET A 128 -15.14 1.67 -14.35
N VAL A 129 -14.68 1.31 -15.56
CA VAL A 129 -15.28 1.79 -16.82
C VAL A 129 -16.75 1.36 -16.89
N TYR A 130 -17.06 0.14 -16.45
CA TYR A 130 -18.43 -0.34 -16.37
C TYR A 130 -19.29 0.51 -15.42
N VAL A 131 -18.78 0.82 -14.22
CA VAL A 131 -19.52 1.63 -13.22
C VAL A 131 -19.65 3.09 -13.66
N GLN A 132 -18.65 3.63 -14.39
CA GLN A 132 -18.64 5.01 -14.86
C GLN A 132 -19.85 5.34 -15.75
N ALA A 133 -20.38 4.38 -16.49
CA ALA A 133 -21.60 4.54 -17.29
C ALA A 133 -22.86 4.85 -16.46
N TYR A 134 -22.83 4.57 -15.15
CA TYR A 134 -23.95 4.80 -14.22
C TYR A 134 -23.72 6.00 -13.30
N VAL A 135 -22.57 6.67 -13.39
CA VAL A 135 -22.29 7.85 -12.56
C VAL A 135 -22.98 9.06 -13.21
N PRO A 136 -23.92 9.74 -12.52
CA PRO A 136 -24.52 10.96 -13.05
C PRO A 136 -23.43 12.03 -13.25
N LYS A 137 -23.52 12.75 -14.37
CA LYS A 137 -22.61 13.85 -14.72
C LYS A 137 -22.80 15.03 -13.77
#